data_AF-A0A7I8MYD8-F1
#
_entry.id   AF-A0A7I8MYD8-F1
#
_cell.length_a   1.000
_cell.length_b   1.000
_cell.length_c   1.000
_cell.angle_alpha   90.00
_cell.angle_beta   90.00
_cell.angle_gamma   90.00
#
_symmetry.space_group_name_H-M   'P 1'
#
loop_
_entity.id
_entity.type
_entity.pdbx_description
1 polymer ?
#
loop_
_entity_poly.entity_id
_entity_poly.type
_entity_poly.pdbx_seq_one_letter_code
_entity_poly.pdbx_strand_id
1 'polypeptide(L)'
;MTNRGEFEKVNRSSTSLYGARKLLVCGYAAAAHQELLEFLKYIGLDSIPIVFASDKDIDRPLKDMMARADRSGMGAGSTIHRAIILSGLTEKEVHTLIGGYRQAGGPEQLWAVLTPISEGWPLRQLLEELEAEHQAMKQRKQASDR
;
A
#
# COMPACT_ATOMS: atom_id res chain seq x y z
N MET A 1 7.08 -33.53 38.53
CA MET A 1 6.27 -32.41 38.03
C MET A 1 6.73 -32.07 36.63
N THR A 2 5.81 -32.15 35.67
CA THR A 2 6.06 -32.17 34.23
C THR A 2 6.40 -30.79 33.70
N ASN A 3 7.58 -30.65 33.08
CA ASN A 3 7.98 -29.47 32.35
C ASN A 3 7.20 -29.46 31.02
N ARG A 4 6.16 -28.63 30.90
CA ARG A 4 5.44 -28.43 29.63
C ARG A 4 6.21 -27.40 28.83
N GLY A 5 6.99 -27.89 27.87
CA GLY A 5 7.52 -27.05 26.79
C GLY A 5 6.36 -26.42 26.03
N GLU A 6 6.22 -25.10 26.16
CA GLU A 6 5.41 -24.31 25.24
C GLU A 6 6.12 -24.29 23.89
N PHE A 7 5.56 -25.03 22.93
CA PHE A 7 5.89 -24.89 21.53
C PHE A 7 5.30 -23.57 21.03
N GLU A 8 6.07 -22.48 21.03
CA GLU A 8 5.77 -21.34 20.16
C GLU A 8 6.23 -21.66 18.74
N LYS A 9 5.28 -21.92 17.84
CA LYS A 9 5.57 -22.16 16.43
C LYS A 9 5.10 -20.97 15.57
N VAL A 10 6.09 -20.43 14.85
CA VAL A 10 6.06 -19.51 13.70
C VAL A 10 5.78 -18.04 14.01
N ASN A 11 6.82 -17.30 14.41
CA ASN A 11 6.85 -15.86 14.16
C ASN A 11 7.49 -15.57 12.81
N ARG A 12 6.70 -15.66 11.73
CA ARG A 12 6.90 -14.79 10.56
C ARG A 12 6.33 -13.42 10.95
N SER A 13 7.11 -12.69 11.77
CA SER A 13 6.97 -11.29 12.19
C SER A 13 5.53 -10.75 12.35
N SER A 14 5.08 -10.63 13.60
CA SER A 14 3.89 -9.86 14.00
C SER A 14 4.16 -8.36 14.14
N THR A 15 5.35 -7.89 13.74
CA THR A 15 5.72 -6.48 13.84
C THR A 15 4.86 -5.66 12.89
N SER A 16 4.10 -4.73 13.47
CA SER A 16 3.30 -3.79 12.69
C SER A 16 4.14 -2.60 12.26
N LEU A 17 3.95 -2.16 11.02
CA LEU A 17 4.56 -0.95 10.49
C LEU A 17 3.97 0.29 11.14
N TYR A 18 4.57 1.45 10.87
CA TYR A 18 4.12 2.72 11.44
C TYR A 18 2.73 3.14 10.94
N GLY A 19 1.96 3.77 11.84
CA GLY A 19 0.67 4.40 11.56
C GLY A 19 -0.55 3.48 11.74
N ALA A 20 -1.73 3.99 11.40
CA ALA A 20 -2.99 3.25 11.53
C ALA A 20 -3.12 2.20 10.42
N ARG A 21 -3.57 0.98 10.76
CA ARG A 21 -3.78 -0.11 9.79
C ARG A 21 -4.76 0.30 8.69
N LYS A 22 -4.25 0.67 7.51
CA LYS A 22 -5.02 1.24 6.39
C LYS A 22 -4.24 1.20 5.07
N LEU A 23 -4.98 1.16 3.96
CA LEU A 23 -4.48 1.34 2.60
C LEU A 23 -4.92 2.70 2.05
N LEU A 24 -3.99 3.45 1.47
CA LEU A 24 -4.29 4.60 0.62
C LEU A 24 -3.96 4.23 -0.84
N VAL A 25 -4.98 4.28 -1.69
CA VAL A 25 -4.91 3.87 -3.10
C VAL A 25 -4.95 5.09 -3.99
N CYS A 26 -3.99 5.19 -4.91
CA CYS A 26 -3.77 6.36 -5.75
C CYS A 26 -3.79 5.97 -7.23
N GLY A 27 -4.37 6.81 -8.09
CA GLY A 27 -4.27 6.65 -9.55
C GLY A 27 -5.07 5.49 -10.13
N TYR A 28 -6.05 4.98 -9.39
CA TYR A 28 -6.96 3.95 -9.89
C TYR A 28 -8.13 4.60 -10.62
N ALA A 29 -8.58 3.97 -11.70
CA ALA A 29 -9.85 4.31 -12.33
C ALA A 29 -11.01 3.84 -11.44
N ALA A 30 -12.13 4.57 -11.43
CA ALA A 30 -13.28 4.26 -10.58
C ALA A 30 -13.76 2.80 -10.70
N ALA A 31 -13.77 2.24 -11.92
CA ALA A 31 -14.14 0.85 -12.17
C ALA A 31 -13.22 -0.17 -11.47
N ALA A 32 -11.92 0.14 -11.37
CA ALA A 32 -10.93 -0.74 -10.75
C ALA A 32 -11.00 -0.74 -9.20
N HIS A 33 -11.77 0.17 -8.58
CA HIS A 33 -11.88 0.23 -7.12
C HIS A 33 -12.58 -1.01 -6.58
N GLN A 34 -13.66 -1.45 -7.25
CA GLN A 34 -14.40 -2.64 -6.86
C GLN A 34 -13.58 -3.91 -7.07
N GLU A 35 -12.85 -4.00 -8.19
CA GLU A 35 -11.94 -5.12 -8.48
C GLU A 35 -10.85 -5.25 -7.40
N LEU A 36 -10.29 -4.13 -6.94
CA LEU A 36 -9.30 -4.14 -5.86
C LEU A 36 -9.89 -4.63 -4.53
N LEU A 37 -11.12 -4.23 -4.18
CA LEU A 37 -11.81 -4.71 -2.99
C LEU A 37 -12.06 -6.23 -3.05
N GLU A 38 -12.50 -6.72 -4.20
CA GLU A 38 -12.71 -8.16 -4.43
C GLU A 38 -11.42 -8.95 -4.36
N PHE A 39 -10.33 -8.39 -4.91
CA PHE A 39 -8.99 -8.95 -4.77
C PHE A 39 -8.55 -9.02 -3.30
N LEU A 40 -8.71 -7.94 -2.53
CA LEU A 40 -8.36 -7.92 -1.10
C LEU A 40 -9.12 -9.00 -0.33
N LYS A 41 -10.41 -9.17 -0.63
CA LYS A 41 -11.23 -10.27 -0.07
C LYS A 41 -10.70 -11.65 -0.45
N TYR A 42 -10.35 -11.84 -1.72
CA TYR A 42 -9.80 -13.11 -2.22
C TYR A 42 -8.51 -13.51 -1.49
N ILE A 43 -7.63 -12.55 -1.18
CA ILE A 43 -6.39 -12.80 -0.44
C ILE A 43 -6.55 -12.72 1.09
N GLY A 44 -7.77 -12.56 1.61
CA GLY A 44 -8.08 -12.54 3.05
C GLY A 44 -7.68 -11.25 3.77
N LEU A 45 -7.61 -10.12 3.07
CA LEU A 45 -7.23 -8.80 3.58
C LEU A 45 -8.37 -7.77 3.51
N ASP A 46 -9.62 -8.19 3.32
CA ASP A 46 -10.81 -7.31 3.25
C ASP A 46 -11.14 -6.59 4.56
N SER A 47 -10.55 -7.02 5.68
CA SER A 47 -10.65 -6.32 6.97
C SER A 47 -9.77 -5.07 7.06
N ILE A 48 -8.91 -4.79 6.07
CA ILE A 48 -8.07 -3.59 6.07
C ILE A 48 -8.90 -2.42 5.52
N PRO A 49 -9.08 -1.33 6.29
CA PRO A 49 -9.69 -0.12 5.78
C PRO A 49 -8.92 0.42 4.58
N ILE A 50 -9.64 0.94 3.59
CA ILE A 50 -9.08 1.44 2.35
C ILE A 50 -9.66 2.80 2.01
N VAL A 51 -8.82 3.70 1.53
CA VAL A 51 -9.24 5.02 1.05
C VAL A 51 -8.67 5.25 -0.34
N PHE A 52 -9.45 5.90 -1.20
CA PHE A 52 -9.07 6.19 -2.57
C PHE A 52 -8.77 7.68 -2.70
N ALA A 53 -7.57 8.02 -3.16
CA ALA A 53 -7.20 9.39 -3.48
C ALA A 53 -7.79 9.80 -4.82
N SER A 54 -8.28 11.04 -4.87
CA SER A 54 -8.65 11.74 -6.11
C SER A 54 -7.60 12.78 -6.46
N ASP A 55 -7.70 13.37 -7.66
CA ASP A 55 -6.78 14.45 -8.08
C ASP A 55 -6.86 15.69 -7.14
N LYS A 56 -8.00 15.88 -6.47
CA LYS A 56 -8.21 16.98 -5.49
C LYS A 56 -7.45 16.77 -4.18
N ASP A 57 -6.90 15.58 -3.97
CA ASP A 57 -6.20 15.21 -2.74
C ASP A 57 -4.67 15.36 -2.88
N ILE A 58 -4.17 15.71 -4.06
CA ILE A 58 -2.74 15.67 -4.38
C ILE A 58 -1.88 16.56 -3.47
N ASP A 59 -2.40 17.71 -3.03
CA ASP A 59 -1.69 18.63 -2.15
C ASP A 59 -2.07 18.44 -0.66
N ARG A 60 -2.87 17.41 -0.32
CA ARG A 60 -3.23 17.10 1.06
C ARG A 60 -2.13 16.30 1.77
N PRO A 61 -1.89 16.57 3.07
CA PRO A 61 -1.01 15.74 3.88
C PRO A 61 -1.47 14.28 3.96
N LEU A 62 -0.52 13.34 3.97
CA LEU A 62 -0.81 11.90 4.06
C LEU A 62 -1.55 11.53 5.35
N LYS A 63 -1.23 12.15 6.49
CA LYS A 63 -1.99 11.96 7.75
C LYS A 63 -3.48 12.24 7.61
N ASP A 64 -3.85 13.28 6.86
CA ASP A 64 -5.25 13.70 6.71
C ASP A 64 -5.98 12.68 5.82
N MET A 65 -5.29 12.15 4.81
CA MET A 65 -5.80 11.05 3.97
C MET A 65 -6.02 9.78 4.79
N MET A 66 -5.07 9.43 5.65
CA MET A 66 -5.16 8.27 6.53
C MET A 66 -6.22 8.42 7.63
N ALA A 67 -6.65 9.64 7.97
CA ALA A 67 -7.73 9.88 8.92
C ALA A 67 -9.14 9.68 8.33
N ARG A 68 -9.29 9.59 7.00
CA ARG A 68 -10.60 9.45 6.34
C ARG A 68 -11.25 8.10 6.66
N ALA A 69 -12.58 8.08 6.65
CA ALA A 69 -13.37 6.86 6.88
C ALA A 69 -13.11 5.82 5.77
N ASP A 70 -13.32 4.54 6.09
CA ASP A 70 -13.23 3.45 5.11
C ASP A 70 -14.05 3.74 3.85
N ARG A 71 -13.50 3.37 2.69
CA ARG A 71 -14.02 3.59 1.33
C ARG A 71 -14.22 5.04 0.92
N SER A 72 -13.68 6.00 1.67
CA SER A 72 -13.67 7.40 1.22
C SER A 72 -13.01 7.53 -0.16
N GLY A 73 -13.64 8.32 -1.05
CA GLY A 73 -13.16 8.54 -2.42
C GLY A 73 -13.50 7.42 -3.41
N MET A 74 -14.16 6.34 -2.97
CA MET A 74 -14.58 5.27 -3.87
C MET A 74 -15.52 5.81 -4.96
N GLY A 75 -15.37 5.30 -6.20
CA GLY A 75 -16.15 5.75 -7.36
C GLY A 75 -15.63 7.02 -8.04
N ALA A 76 -14.67 7.74 -7.44
CA ALA A 76 -13.98 8.85 -8.07
C ALA A 76 -12.60 8.38 -8.56
N GLY A 77 -12.46 8.18 -9.87
CA GLY A 77 -11.16 7.86 -10.46
C GLY A 77 -10.17 9.01 -10.32
N SER A 78 -8.89 8.71 -10.53
CA SER A 78 -7.81 9.70 -10.47
C SER A 78 -6.80 9.49 -11.59
N THR A 79 -6.21 10.57 -12.08
CA THR A 79 -5.13 10.57 -13.07
C THR A 79 -3.74 10.68 -12.44
N ILE A 80 -3.63 10.72 -11.11
CA ILE A 80 -2.33 10.71 -10.42
C ILE A 80 -1.61 9.38 -10.61
N HIS A 81 -0.31 9.34 -10.31
CA HIS A 81 0.47 8.11 -10.43
C HIS A 81 -0.11 6.96 -9.59
N ARG A 82 -0.10 5.77 -10.19
CA ARG A 82 -0.65 4.56 -9.57
C ARG A 82 0.25 4.09 -8.44
N ALA A 83 -0.27 4.14 -7.22
CA ALA A 83 0.44 3.69 -6.03
C ALA A 83 -0.51 3.10 -4.99
N ILE A 84 0.02 2.22 -4.13
CA ILE A 84 -0.63 1.84 -2.88
C ILE A 84 0.33 2.14 -1.73
N ILE A 85 -0.13 2.98 -0.80
CA ILE A 85 0.58 3.38 0.40
C ILE A 85 0.01 2.58 1.59
N LEU A 86 0.88 1.86 2.27
CA LEU A 86 0.59 0.90 3.32
C LEU A 86 0.88 1.55 4.68
N SER A 87 -0.07 1.57 5.60
CA SER A 87 0.15 2.07 6.96
C SER A 87 -0.32 1.05 7.98
N GLY A 88 0.44 0.85 9.07
CA GLY A 88 0.04 -0.01 10.19
C GLY A 88 -0.15 -1.51 9.88
N LEU A 89 0.17 -1.96 8.66
CA LEU A 89 0.12 -3.37 8.29
C LEU A 89 1.29 -4.13 8.94
N THR A 90 1.08 -5.41 9.20
CA THR A 90 2.17 -6.34 9.52
C THR A 90 3.01 -6.66 8.28
N GLU A 91 4.27 -7.05 8.46
CA GLU A 91 5.13 -7.50 7.35
C GLU A 91 4.48 -8.65 6.56
N LYS A 92 3.80 -9.57 7.25
CA LYS A 92 3.07 -10.67 6.62
C LYS A 92 1.96 -10.17 5.70
N GLU A 93 1.18 -9.18 6.12
CA GLU A 93 0.11 -8.59 5.30
C GLU A 93 0.70 -7.87 4.09
N VAL A 94 1.78 -7.10 4.28
CA VAL A 94 2.49 -6.44 3.18
C VAL A 94 2.98 -7.45 2.14
N HIS A 95 3.64 -8.53 2.58
CA HIS A 95 4.10 -9.58 1.68
C HIS A 95 2.95 -10.30 0.98
N THR A 96 1.84 -10.56 1.68
CA THR A 96 0.65 -11.19 1.11
C THR A 96 0.02 -10.31 0.03
N LEU A 97 -0.11 -9.00 0.31
CA LEU A 97 -0.68 -8.04 -0.61
C LEU A 97 0.17 -7.89 -1.88
N ILE A 98 1.47 -7.60 -1.74
CA ILE A 98 2.37 -7.40 -2.88
C ILE A 98 2.53 -8.70 -3.68
N GLY A 99 2.69 -9.83 -2.99
CA GLY A 99 2.83 -11.14 -3.62
C GLY A 99 1.56 -11.56 -4.38
N GLY A 100 0.40 -11.41 -3.75
CA GLY A 100 -0.90 -11.70 -4.37
C GLY A 100 -1.17 -10.81 -5.58
N TYR A 101 -0.87 -9.51 -5.48
CA TYR A 101 -1.09 -8.56 -6.57
C TYR A 101 -0.24 -8.91 -7.81
N ARG A 102 1.02 -9.30 -7.60
CA ARG A 102 1.91 -9.76 -8.66
C ARG A 102 1.45 -11.09 -9.27
N GLN A 103 1.00 -12.04 -8.46
CA GLN A 103 0.50 -13.33 -8.92
C GLN A 103 -0.80 -13.20 -9.73
N ALA A 104 -1.64 -12.23 -9.39
CA ALA A 104 -2.86 -11.91 -10.13
C ALA A 104 -2.60 -11.19 -11.47
N GLY A 105 -1.33 -10.95 -11.84
CA GLY A 105 -0.97 -10.22 -13.06
C GLY A 105 -1.31 -8.73 -12.99
N GLY A 106 -1.40 -8.17 -11.78
CA GLY A 106 -1.70 -6.75 -11.58
C GLY A 106 -0.70 -5.86 -12.34
N PRO A 107 -1.15 -4.76 -12.94
CA PRO A 107 -0.28 -3.85 -13.68
C PRO A 107 0.76 -3.21 -12.75
N GLU A 108 1.86 -2.76 -13.35
CA GLU A 108 2.92 -2.09 -12.63
C GLU A 108 2.39 -0.92 -11.78
N GLN A 109 2.85 -0.83 -10.54
CA GLN A 109 2.48 0.24 -9.62
C GLN A 109 3.57 0.48 -8.59
N LEU A 110 3.54 1.66 -8.00
CA LEU A 110 4.41 2.05 -6.90
C LEU A 110 3.86 1.52 -5.58
N TRP A 111 4.77 1.19 -4.67
CA TRP A 111 4.45 0.72 -3.32
C TRP A 111 5.23 1.55 -2.31
N ALA A 112 4.57 1.97 -1.25
CA ALA A 112 5.20 2.68 -0.15
C ALA A 112 4.67 2.20 1.19
N VAL A 113 5.51 2.29 2.21
CA VAL A 113 5.10 2.18 3.62
C VAL A 113 5.11 3.58 4.21
N LEU A 114 4.05 3.94 4.92
CA LEU A 114 3.98 5.20 5.65
C LEU A 114 5.03 5.20 6.76
N THR A 115 5.78 6.30 6.88
CA THR A 115 6.78 6.51 7.92
C THR A 115 6.45 7.78 8.70
N PRO A 116 7.03 7.97 9.90
CA PRO A 116 6.88 9.23 10.64
C PRO A 116 7.32 10.46 9.83
N ILE A 117 8.29 10.28 8.93
CA ILE A 117 8.82 11.34 8.08
C ILE A 117 7.81 11.70 6.99
N SER A 118 7.33 10.69 6.25
CA SER A 118 6.43 10.91 5.12
C SER A 118 5.00 11.25 5.53
N GLU A 119 4.57 10.93 6.76
CA GLU A 119 3.21 11.22 7.24
C GLU A 119 2.79 12.70 7.10
N GLY A 120 3.73 13.62 7.29
CA GLY A 120 3.48 15.06 7.17
C GLY A 120 3.50 15.58 5.74
N TRP A 121 3.95 14.79 4.77
CA TRP A 121 4.15 15.25 3.39
C TRP A 121 2.83 15.33 2.63
N PRO A 122 2.69 16.27 1.67
CA PRO A 122 1.66 16.20 0.65
C PRO A 122 1.75 14.90 -0.14
N LEU A 123 0.62 14.35 -0.56
CA LEU A 123 0.58 13.14 -1.39
C LEU A 123 1.46 13.28 -2.65
N ARG A 124 1.45 14.47 -3.28
CA ARG A 124 2.31 14.82 -4.43
C ARG A 124 3.76 14.46 -4.18
N GLN A 125 4.32 14.95 -3.07
CA GLN A 125 5.75 14.80 -2.77
C GLN A 125 6.12 13.33 -2.65
N LEU A 126 5.31 12.52 -1.95
CA LEU A 126 5.59 11.08 -1.85
C LEU A 126 5.54 10.39 -3.22
N LEU A 127 4.56 10.71 -4.07
CA LEU A 127 4.45 10.10 -5.40
C LEU A 127 5.62 10.49 -6.31
N GLU A 128 6.09 11.75 -6.25
CA GLU A 128 7.24 12.23 -7.01
C GLU A 128 8.53 11.51 -6.59
N GLU A 129 8.76 11.33 -5.28
CA GLU A 129 9.92 10.58 -4.77
C GLU A 129 9.88 9.11 -5.19
N LEU A 130 8.72 8.45 -5.07
CA LEU A 130 8.57 7.05 -5.48
C LEU A 130 8.80 6.85 -6.98
N GLU A 131 8.29 7.76 -7.81
CA GLU A 131 8.50 7.71 -9.25
C GLU A 131 9.97 7.93 -9.60
N ALA A 132 10.64 8.90 -8.98
CA ALA A 132 12.06 9.15 -9.19
C ALA A 132 12.92 7.93 -8.84
N GLU A 133 12.66 7.28 -7.69
CA GLU A 133 13.34 6.05 -7.29
C GLU A 133 13.07 4.90 -8.28
N HIS A 134 11.82 4.71 -8.68
CA HIS A 134 11.42 3.64 -9.60
C HIS A 134 12.09 3.79 -10.97
N GLN A 135 12.14 5.01 -11.50
CA GLN A 135 12.82 5.30 -12.77
C GLN A 135 14.34 5.08 -12.65
N ALA A 136 14.97 5.49 -11.54
CA ALA A 136 16.39 5.25 -11.32
C ALA A 136 16.72 3.74 -11.26
N MET A 137 15.88 2.94 -10.63
CA MET A 137 16.03 1.48 -10.59
C MET A 137 15.88 0.84 -11.98
N LYS A 138 14.90 1.29 -12.78
CA LYS A 138 14.72 0.83 -14.17
C LYS A 138 15.95 1.12 -15.03
N GLN A 139 16.51 2.32 -14.93
CA GLN A 139 17.71 2.71 -15.68
C GLN A 139 18.93 1.86 -15.31
N ARG A 140 19.15 1.59 -14.01
CA ARG A 140 20.24 0.74 -13.54
C ARG A 140 20.13 -0.70 -14.04
N LYS A 141 18.92 -1.26 -14.05
CA LYS A 141 18.69 -2.62 -14.56
C LYS A 141 18.97 -2.73 -16.05
N GLN A 142 18.51 -1.76 -16.84
CA GLN A 142 18.78 -1.71 -18.28
C GLN A 142 20.27 -1.52 -18.63
N ALA A 143 21.02 -0.82 -17.77
CA ALA A 143 22.46 -0.65 -17.93
C ALA A 143 23.27 -1.91 -17.52
N SER A 144 22.72 -2.77 -16.66
CA SER A 144 23.36 -4.02 -16.22
C SER A 144 23.06 -5.23 -17.12
N ASP A 145 21.97 -5.17 -17.89
CA ASP A 145 21.57 -6.20 -18.86
C ASP A 145 22.14 -5.94 -20.29
N ARG A 146 22.99 -4.91 -20.44
CA ARG A 146 23.74 -4.57 -21.67
C ARG A 146 25.21 -4.88 -21.50
#